data_AF-A0A565AZS6-F1
#
_entry.id   AF-A0A565AZS6-F1
#
_cell.length_a   1.000
_cell.length_b   1.000
_cell.length_c   1.000
_cell.angle_alpha   90.00
_cell.angle_beta   90.00
_cell.angle_gamma   90.00
#
_symmetry.space_group_name_H-M   'P 1'
#
loop_
_entity.id
_entity.type
_entity.pdbx_description
1 polymer ?
#
loop_
_entity_poly.entity_id
_entity_poly.type
_entity_poly.pdbx_seq_one_letter_code
_entity_poly.pdbx_strand_id
1 'polypeptide(L)'
;MGNLSNPEKHLGAFVGDLAFEDDSGSEDISLDGLQQELEVCQSDEDYIKESDNLVSLHDQLRDCDGILCHKWKLSSVDFRYLTFISFEGIGSISSDIKILQEKSVDMGLRLKNRRVAESKLAKFVEDIIVPPKMIDVIVDGEVNEEYMKTLELLSKKLKFVEADQAVKSFKALKDVEPELGKLRQKAISKLLIVG
;
A
#
# COMPACT_ATOMS: atom_id res chain seq x y z
N MET A 1 0.95 2.19 -72.49
CA MET A 1 1.12 3.45 -71.72
C MET A 1 1.89 3.10 -70.45
N GLY A 2 3.09 3.53 -70.15
CA GLY A 2 4.13 4.25 -70.90
C GLY A 2 5.47 3.83 -70.29
N ASN A 3 6.47 3.64 -71.15
CA ASN A 3 7.86 3.43 -70.74
C ASN A 3 8.41 4.69 -70.07
N LEU A 4 9.17 4.53 -68.99
CA LEU A 4 10.07 5.57 -68.50
C LEU A 4 11.50 5.03 -68.52
N SER A 5 12.32 5.81 -69.20
CA SER A 5 13.61 5.48 -69.78
C SER A 5 14.74 5.61 -68.76
N ASN A 6 15.69 4.69 -68.86
CA ASN A 6 16.99 4.68 -68.21
C ASN A 6 17.85 5.90 -68.65
N PRO A 7 18.54 6.62 -67.74
CA PRO A 7 19.49 7.65 -68.10
C PRO A 7 20.95 7.19 -67.88
N GLU A 8 21.52 6.48 -68.84
CA GLU A 8 22.96 6.24 -68.94
C GLU A 8 23.44 6.55 -70.36
N LYS A 9 23.57 7.83 -70.74
CA LYS A 9 24.39 8.32 -71.85
C LYS A 9 24.77 9.79 -71.59
N HIS A 10 25.86 10.23 -72.21
CA HIS A 10 26.58 11.51 -72.01
C HIS A 10 27.61 11.37 -70.88
N LEU A 11 28.89 11.16 -71.16
CA LEU A 11 29.77 12.14 -71.81
C LEU A 11 30.96 11.42 -72.46
N GLY A 12 30.82 11.05 -73.72
CA GLY A 12 31.91 10.61 -74.59
C GLY A 12 31.99 11.54 -75.79
N ALA A 13 32.42 12.78 -75.57
CA ALA A 13 32.60 13.79 -76.62
C ALA A 13 33.42 14.99 -76.10
N PHE A 14 34.69 14.77 -75.74
CA PHE A 14 35.64 15.88 -75.63
C PHE A 14 37.09 15.37 -75.75
N VAL A 15 37.44 14.84 -76.92
CA VAL A 15 38.84 14.78 -77.35
C VAL A 15 38.90 15.60 -78.63
N GLY A 16 39.34 16.84 -78.48
CA GLY A 16 39.56 17.80 -79.55
C GLY A 16 40.85 18.56 -79.26
N ASP A 17 41.79 18.40 -80.19
CA ASP A 17 43.13 18.96 -80.29
C ASP A 17 43.37 20.32 -79.61
N LEU A 18 44.38 20.36 -78.74
CA LEU A 18 45.20 21.56 -78.49
C LEU A 18 46.66 21.10 -78.36
N ALA A 19 47.43 21.32 -79.42
CA ALA A 19 48.88 21.23 -79.45
C ALA A 19 49.45 22.65 -79.43
N PHE A 20 50.15 23.05 -78.37
CA PHE A 20 51.06 24.21 -78.20
C PHE A 20 51.68 24.05 -76.79
N GLU A 21 52.95 24.23 -76.46
CA GLU A 21 54.22 24.52 -77.13
C GLU A 21 55.30 24.10 -76.09
N ASP A 22 56.44 23.55 -76.52
CA ASP A 22 57.60 23.31 -75.64
C ASP A 22 58.18 24.67 -75.19
N ASP A 23 58.19 24.95 -73.89
CA ASP A 23 59.06 25.98 -73.30
C ASP A 23 60.05 25.33 -72.32
N SER A 24 61.29 25.26 -72.79
CA SER A 24 62.46 24.82 -72.06
C SER A 24 63.02 25.98 -71.23
N GLY A 25 62.71 26.01 -69.94
CA GLY A 25 63.32 26.90 -68.95
C GLY A 25 63.54 26.19 -67.63
N SER A 26 64.76 25.66 -67.43
CA SER A 26 65.21 25.07 -66.17
C SER A 26 65.63 26.16 -65.18
N GLU A 27 64.94 26.28 -64.04
CA GLU A 27 65.51 26.87 -62.82
C GLU A 27 65.74 25.73 -61.81
N ASP A 28 67.00 25.39 -61.58
CA ASP A 28 67.42 24.47 -60.52
C ASP A 28 67.08 25.09 -59.15
N ILE A 29 65.98 24.66 -58.54
CA ILE A 29 65.69 24.99 -57.14
C ILE A 29 66.71 24.22 -56.29
N SER A 30 67.62 24.96 -55.64
CA SER A 30 68.63 24.41 -54.73
C SER A 30 67.98 23.54 -53.65
N LEU A 31 68.15 22.22 -53.78
CA LEU A 31 67.60 21.23 -52.86
C LEU A 31 68.26 21.27 -51.47
N ASP A 32 69.46 21.85 -51.35
CA ASP A 32 70.22 21.92 -50.10
C ASP A 32 69.54 22.80 -49.04
N GLY A 33 68.88 23.90 -49.44
CA GLY A 33 68.17 24.78 -48.51
C GLY A 33 66.90 24.14 -47.95
N LEU A 34 66.18 23.38 -48.80
CA LEU A 34 65.01 22.61 -48.40
C LEU A 34 65.37 21.37 -47.57
N GLN A 35 66.52 20.76 -47.82
CA GLN A 35 67.04 19.66 -47.00
C GLN A 35 67.41 20.13 -45.59
N GLN A 36 67.97 21.33 -45.47
CA GLN A 36 68.32 21.90 -44.16
C GLN A 36 67.08 22.30 -43.34
N GLU A 37 66.01 22.82 -43.96
CA GLU A 37 64.74 23.05 -43.26
C GLU A 37 63.99 21.75 -42.91
N LEU A 38 64.10 20.73 -43.75
CA LEU A 38 63.49 19.41 -43.52
C LEU A 38 64.21 18.62 -42.42
N GLU A 39 65.52 18.81 -42.26
CA GLU A 39 66.33 18.15 -41.22
C GLU A 39 66.15 18.81 -39.84
N VAL A 40 65.95 20.13 -39.79
CA VAL A 40 65.59 20.85 -38.54
C VAL A 40 64.25 20.35 -38.00
N CYS A 41 63.24 20.15 -38.85
CA CYS A 41 61.93 19.64 -38.46
C CYS A 41 61.94 18.18 -37.95
N GLN A 42 62.99 17.39 -38.20
CA GLN A 42 63.09 16.01 -37.70
C GLN A 42 63.56 15.91 -36.24
N SER A 43 64.11 17.00 -35.70
CA SER A 43 64.74 17.04 -34.38
C SER A 43 64.06 18.00 -33.40
N ASP A 44 62.79 18.33 -33.62
CA ASP A 44 61.99 18.99 -32.60
C ASP A 44 61.65 17.96 -31.51
N GLU A 45 62.67 17.63 -30.72
CA GLU A 45 62.64 16.78 -29.54
C GLU A 45 61.56 17.26 -28.56
N ASP A 46 61.30 18.57 -28.56
CA ASP A 46 60.21 19.23 -27.87
C ASP A 46 58.82 18.89 -28.43
N TYR A 47 58.65 18.72 -29.75
CA TYR A 47 57.38 18.32 -30.37
C TYR A 47 57.06 16.84 -30.09
N ILE A 48 58.08 15.97 -30.15
CA ILE A 48 57.94 14.55 -29.80
C ILE A 48 57.60 14.40 -28.31
N LYS A 49 58.30 15.14 -27.45
CA LYS A 49 58.04 15.15 -26.00
C LYS A 49 56.68 15.74 -25.65
N GLU A 50 56.24 16.78 -26.36
CA GLU A 50 54.88 17.34 -26.19
C GLU A 50 53.81 16.36 -26.68
N SER A 51 54.08 15.61 -27.76
CA SER A 51 53.24 14.50 -28.21
C SER A 51 53.12 13.40 -27.15
N ASP A 52 54.23 12.99 -26.53
CA ASP A 52 54.22 11.98 -25.45
C ASP A 52 53.48 12.48 -24.20
N ASN A 53 53.60 13.78 -23.88
CA ASN A 53 52.87 14.42 -22.80
C ASN A 53 51.35 14.43 -23.07
N LEU A 54 50.94 14.73 -24.31
CA LEU A 54 49.54 14.68 -24.74
C LEU A 54 48.97 13.25 -24.64
N VAL A 55 49.74 12.24 -25.04
CA VAL A 55 49.36 10.83 -24.90
C VAL A 55 49.21 10.44 -23.43
N SER A 56 50.15 10.84 -22.56
CA SER A 56 50.07 10.60 -21.12
C SER A 56 48.85 11.27 -20.49
N LEU A 57 48.55 12.52 -20.87
CA LEU A 57 47.36 13.23 -20.41
C LEU A 57 46.07 12.56 -20.88
N HIS A 58 46.04 12.08 -22.13
CA HIS A 58 44.91 11.34 -22.67
C HIS A 58 44.68 10.03 -21.91
N ASP A 59 45.75 9.32 -21.54
CA ASP A 59 45.65 8.12 -20.69
C ASP A 59 45.14 8.46 -19.28
N GLN A 60 45.59 9.56 -18.67
CA GLN A 60 45.08 10.03 -17.38
C GLN A 60 43.60 10.45 -17.43
N LEU A 61 43.16 11.07 -18.53
CA LEU A 61 41.76 11.44 -18.74
C LEU A 61 40.90 10.18 -18.87
N ARG A 62 41.40 9.18 -19.61
CA ARG A 62 40.74 7.89 -19.76
C ARG A 62 40.62 7.14 -18.44
N ASP A 63 41.65 7.20 -17.59
CA ASP A 63 41.60 6.64 -16.24
C ASP A 63 40.58 7.37 -15.36
N CYS A 64 40.52 8.71 -15.44
CA CYS A 64 39.49 9.50 -14.76
C CYS A 64 38.07 9.12 -15.20
N ASP A 65 37.84 8.94 -16.50
CA ASP A 65 36.56 8.48 -17.05
C ASP A 65 36.21 7.07 -16.57
N GLY A 66 37.20 6.18 -16.45
CA GLY A 66 37.03 4.85 -15.86
C GLY A 66 36.55 4.91 -14.42
N ILE A 67 37.17 5.76 -13.59
CA ILE A 67 36.82 5.96 -12.19
C ILE A 67 35.40 6.56 -12.07
N LEU A 68 35.09 7.57 -12.88
CA LEU A 68 33.77 8.21 -12.91
C LEU A 68 32.68 7.21 -13.32
N CYS A 69 32.94 6.40 -14.35
CA CYS A 69 32.01 5.36 -14.81
C CYS A 69 31.79 4.28 -13.73
N HIS A 70 32.86 3.84 -13.04
CA HIS A 70 32.75 2.89 -11.95
C HIS A 70 31.92 3.44 -10.79
N LYS A 71 32.19 4.67 -10.35
CA LYS A 71 31.45 5.34 -9.29
C LYS A 71 29.98 5.57 -9.65
N TRP A 72 29.70 5.91 -10.91
CA TRP A 72 28.34 6.07 -11.41
C TRP A 72 27.58 4.74 -11.43
N LYS A 73 28.23 3.65 -11.87
CA LYS A 73 27.65 2.30 -11.81
C LYS A 73 27.34 1.88 -10.38
N LEU A 74 28.25 2.09 -9.44
CA LEU A 74 28.04 1.78 -8.03
C LEU A 74 26.85 2.59 -7.46
N SER A 75 26.82 3.90 -7.72
CA SER A 75 25.72 4.79 -7.32
C SER A 75 24.38 4.37 -7.93
N SER A 76 24.36 3.91 -9.18
CA SER A 76 23.15 3.40 -9.84
C SER A 76 22.63 2.12 -9.19
N VAL A 77 23.53 1.22 -8.79
CA VAL A 77 23.18 0.00 -8.04
C VAL A 77 22.65 0.35 -6.65
N ASP A 78 23.31 1.27 -5.94
CA ASP A 78 22.90 1.75 -4.63
C ASP A 78 21.51 2.41 -4.70
N PHE A 79 21.28 3.27 -5.69
CA PHE A 79 19.98 3.91 -5.92
C PHE A 79 18.87 2.89 -6.22
N ARG A 80 19.17 1.88 -7.05
CA ARG A 80 18.21 0.81 -7.33
C ARG A 80 17.92 -0.06 -6.10
N TYR A 81 18.93 -0.38 -5.31
CA TYR A 81 18.78 -1.13 -4.07
C TYR A 81 17.96 -0.35 -3.04
N LEU A 82 18.23 0.94 -2.86
CA LEU A 82 17.43 1.82 -2.00
C LEU A 82 15.98 1.92 -2.45
N THR A 83 15.76 2.04 -3.77
CA THR A 83 14.43 2.11 -4.37
C THR A 83 13.67 0.81 -4.11
N PHE A 84 14.31 -0.34 -4.33
CA PHE A 84 13.72 -1.66 -4.08
C PHE A 84 13.32 -1.84 -2.61
N ILE A 85 14.23 -1.57 -1.67
CA ILE A 85 13.94 -1.66 -0.23
C ILE A 85 12.82 -0.71 0.16
N SER A 86 12.83 0.53 -0.34
CA SER A 86 11.85 1.54 0.05
C SER A 86 10.47 1.21 -0.50
N PHE A 87 10.35 0.85 -1.78
CA PHE A 87 9.05 0.54 -2.38
C PHE A 87 8.45 -0.76 -1.84
N GLU A 88 9.25 -1.81 -1.67
CA GLU A 88 8.74 -3.09 -1.19
C GLU A 88 8.54 -3.11 0.33
N GLY A 89 9.45 -2.48 1.09
CA GLY A 89 9.32 -2.33 2.54
C GLY A 89 8.15 -1.44 2.93
N ILE A 90 8.01 -0.26 2.32
CA ILE A 90 6.87 0.63 2.62
C ILE A 90 5.57 0.05 2.05
N GLY A 91 5.61 -0.61 0.89
CA GLY A 91 4.44 -1.26 0.29
C GLY A 91 3.88 -2.40 1.15
N SER A 92 4.76 -3.26 1.68
CA SER A 92 4.38 -4.34 2.60
C SER A 92 3.85 -3.80 3.94
N ILE A 93 4.57 -2.87 4.57
CA ILE A 93 4.13 -2.24 5.83
C ILE A 93 2.78 -1.52 5.65
N SER A 94 2.61 -0.78 4.55
CA SER A 94 1.34 -0.09 4.26
C SER A 94 0.19 -1.09 4.07
N SER A 95 0.47 -2.25 3.47
CA SER A 95 -0.53 -3.32 3.30
C SER A 95 -0.91 -3.92 4.65
N ASP A 96 0.07 -4.18 5.51
CA ASP A 96 -0.16 -4.67 6.87
C ASP A 96 -0.99 -3.69 7.71
N ILE A 97 -0.68 -2.38 7.63
CA ILE A 97 -1.45 -1.32 8.27
C ILE A 97 -2.90 -1.36 7.80
N LYS A 98 -3.14 -1.51 6.49
CA LYS A 98 -4.49 -1.59 5.94
C LYS A 98 -5.25 -2.82 6.47
N ILE A 99 -4.61 -3.99 6.51
CA ILE A 99 -5.20 -5.22 7.06
C ILE A 99 -5.55 -5.04 8.54
N LEU A 100 -4.66 -4.44 9.32
CA LEU A 100 -4.88 -4.14 10.73
C LEU A 100 -6.06 -3.17 10.93
N GLN A 101 -6.18 -2.15 10.09
CA GLN A 101 -7.29 -1.20 10.13
C GLN A 101 -8.62 -1.89 9.78
N GLU A 102 -8.67 -2.68 8.71
CA GLU A 102 -9.85 -3.45 8.32
C GLU A 102 -10.27 -4.41 9.45
N LYS A 103 -9.31 -5.11 10.04
CA LYS A 103 -9.55 -5.99 11.20
C LYS A 103 -10.04 -5.24 12.43
N SER A 104 -9.51 -4.05 12.69
CA SER A 104 -9.94 -3.21 13.81
C SER A 104 -11.39 -2.75 13.63
N VAL A 105 -11.78 -2.37 12.40
CA VAL A 105 -13.16 -1.97 12.08
C VAL A 105 -14.11 -3.17 12.22
N ASP A 106 -13.76 -4.33 11.66
CA ASP A 106 -14.55 -5.57 11.81
C ASP A 106 -14.78 -5.92 13.28
N MET A 107 -13.71 -5.90 14.08
CA MET A 107 -13.80 -6.16 15.51
C MET A 107 -14.70 -5.14 16.22
N GLY A 108 -14.60 -3.86 15.86
CA GLY A 108 -15.48 -2.81 16.38
C GLY A 108 -16.96 -3.08 16.10
N LEU A 109 -17.29 -3.53 14.89
CA LEU A 109 -18.66 -3.92 14.52
C LEU A 109 -19.14 -5.14 15.31
N ARG A 110 -18.31 -6.17 15.43
CA ARG A 110 -18.64 -7.38 16.20
C ARG A 110 -18.88 -7.07 17.68
N LEU A 111 -18.05 -6.21 18.28
CA LEU A 111 -18.23 -5.75 19.66
C LEU A 111 -19.53 -4.95 19.82
N LYS A 112 -19.84 -4.05 18.88
CA LYS A 112 -21.09 -3.28 18.91
C LYS A 112 -22.31 -4.20 18.81
N ASN A 113 -22.30 -5.15 17.88
CA ASN A 113 -23.38 -6.14 17.74
C ASN A 113 -23.56 -6.97 19.01
N ARG A 114 -22.45 -7.42 19.60
CA ARG A 114 -22.48 -8.15 20.88
C ARG A 114 -23.08 -7.31 22.01
N ARG A 115 -22.66 -6.05 22.17
CA ARG A 115 -23.22 -5.14 23.20
C ARG A 115 -24.72 -4.91 23.01
N VAL A 116 -25.18 -4.75 21.78
CA VAL A 116 -26.61 -4.58 21.48
C VAL A 116 -27.39 -5.84 21.82
N ALA A 117 -26.88 -7.02 21.45
CA ALA A 117 -27.50 -8.29 21.80
C ALA A 117 -27.52 -8.50 23.32
N GLU A 118 -26.40 -8.25 24.00
CA GLU A 118 -26.26 -8.33 25.45
C GLU A 118 -27.24 -7.41 26.18
N SER A 119 -27.39 -6.15 25.73
CA SER A 119 -28.35 -5.22 26.33
C SER A 119 -29.80 -5.68 26.15
N LYS A 120 -30.15 -6.23 24.98
CA LYS A 120 -31.49 -6.78 24.75
C LYS A 120 -31.76 -8.02 25.60
N LEU A 121 -30.78 -8.91 25.71
CA LEU A 121 -30.87 -10.11 26.54
C LEU A 121 -30.92 -9.77 28.03
N ALA A 122 -30.15 -8.79 28.49
CA ALA A 122 -30.16 -8.34 29.88
C ALA A 122 -31.54 -7.82 30.28
N LYS A 123 -32.16 -6.96 29.47
CA LYS A 123 -33.53 -6.48 29.68
C LYS A 123 -34.53 -7.63 29.74
N PHE A 124 -34.42 -8.56 28.78
CA PHE A 124 -35.27 -9.74 28.77
C PHE A 124 -35.13 -10.58 30.04
N VAL A 125 -33.89 -10.82 30.50
CA VAL A 125 -33.62 -11.55 31.75
C VAL A 125 -34.15 -10.80 32.97
N GLU A 126 -33.97 -9.48 33.04
CA GLU A 126 -34.50 -8.63 34.12
C GLU A 126 -36.03 -8.71 34.20
N ASP A 127 -36.72 -8.81 33.06
CA ASP A 127 -38.17 -8.92 33.01
C ASP A 127 -38.66 -10.30 33.47
N ILE A 128 -37.96 -11.39 33.12
CA ILE A 128 -38.41 -12.75 33.46
C ILE A 128 -37.89 -13.26 34.81
N ILE A 129 -36.73 -12.79 35.29
CA ILE A 129 -36.07 -13.38 36.46
C ILE A 129 -36.95 -13.26 37.72
N VAL A 130 -37.01 -14.32 38.52
CA VAL A 130 -37.70 -14.32 39.81
C VAL A 130 -36.63 -14.50 40.90
N PRO A 131 -36.21 -13.42 41.58
CA PRO A 131 -35.23 -13.52 42.66
C PRO A 131 -35.77 -14.33 43.85
N PRO A 132 -34.94 -15.12 44.56
CA PRO A 132 -35.40 -15.87 45.74
C PRO A 132 -36.04 -14.99 46.82
N LYS A 133 -35.46 -13.80 47.07
CA LYS A 133 -36.03 -12.82 48.02
C LYS A 133 -37.47 -12.42 47.71
N MET A 134 -37.82 -12.38 46.42
CA MET A 134 -39.18 -12.06 45.99
C MET A 134 -40.15 -13.18 46.37
N ILE A 135 -39.70 -14.43 46.26
CA ILE A 135 -40.47 -15.61 46.70
C ILE A 135 -40.68 -15.54 48.22
N ASP A 136 -39.62 -15.32 48.99
CA ASP A 136 -39.67 -15.27 50.46
C ASP A 136 -40.66 -14.19 50.95
N VAL A 137 -40.60 -12.99 50.37
CA VAL A 137 -41.51 -11.89 50.74
C VAL A 137 -42.96 -12.23 50.39
N ILE A 138 -43.22 -12.82 49.21
CA ILE A 138 -44.60 -13.15 48.79
C ILE A 138 -45.18 -14.31 49.61
N VAL A 139 -44.37 -15.34 49.86
CA VAL A 139 -44.81 -16.58 50.52
C VAL A 139 -44.89 -16.38 52.02
N ASP A 140 -43.80 -15.93 52.64
CA ASP A 140 -43.63 -15.90 54.10
C ASP A 140 -43.73 -14.48 54.69
N GLY A 141 -43.35 -13.44 53.94
CA GLY A 141 -43.34 -12.05 54.41
C GLY A 141 -44.70 -11.46 54.78
N GLU A 142 -44.75 -10.59 55.77
CA GLU A 142 -45.97 -9.88 56.18
C GLU A 142 -46.43 -8.85 55.14
N VAL A 143 -47.71 -8.47 55.16
CA VAL A 143 -48.28 -7.47 54.26
C VAL A 143 -47.84 -6.07 54.71
N ASN A 144 -46.64 -5.68 54.29
CA ASN A 144 -46.03 -4.38 54.54
C ASN A 144 -45.80 -3.59 53.23
N GLU A 145 -45.19 -2.41 53.30
CA GLU A 145 -44.90 -1.60 52.11
C GLU A 145 -43.92 -2.29 51.13
N GLU A 146 -42.99 -3.10 51.66
CA GLU A 146 -42.05 -3.91 50.87
C GLU A 146 -42.75 -5.02 50.09
N TYR A 147 -43.75 -5.66 50.70
CA TYR A 147 -44.62 -6.62 50.05
C TYR A 147 -45.39 -5.97 48.89
N MET A 148 -45.96 -4.78 49.10
CA MET A 148 -46.69 -4.06 48.05
C MET A 148 -45.78 -3.71 46.86
N LYS A 149 -44.55 -3.26 47.12
CA LYS A 149 -43.53 -3.02 46.08
C LYS A 149 -43.17 -4.30 45.33
N THR A 150 -42.97 -5.39 46.06
CA THR A 150 -42.65 -6.71 45.48
C THR A 150 -43.81 -7.27 44.65
N LEU A 151 -45.05 -7.04 45.08
CA LEU A 151 -46.26 -7.43 44.37
C LEU A 151 -46.44 -6.62 43.08
N GLU A 152 -46.11 -5.32 43.09
CA GLU A 152 -46.13 -4.49 41.87
C GLU A 152 -45.09 -5.00 40.86
N LEU A 153 -43.90 -5.37 41.32
CA LEU A 153 -42.89 -6.02 40.47
C LEU A 153 -43.39 -7.35 39.91
N LEU A 154 -44.01 -8.22 40.72
CA LEU A 154 -44.63 -9.46 40.24
C LEU A 154 -45.66 -9.20 39.16
N SER A 155 -46.52 -8.20 39.36
CA SER A 155 -47.56 -7.81 38.41
C SER A 155 -46.95 -7.35 37.07
N LYS A 156 -45.88 -6.55 37.10
CA LYS A 156 -45.14 -6.13 35.90
C LYS A 156 -44.57 -7.34 35.15
N LYS A 157 -43.95 -8.27 35.87
CA LYS A 157 -43.38 -9.52 35.31
C LYS A 157 -44.45 -10.39 34.67
N LEU A 158 -45.60 -10.58 35.33
CA LEU A 158 -46.74 -11.34 34.80
C LEU A 158 -47.29 -10.71 33.51
N LYS A 159 -47.45 -9.38 33.48
CA LYS A 159 -47.91 -8.67 32.27
C LYS A 159 -46.94 -8.83 31.11
N PHE A 160 -45.63 -8.82 31.36
CA PHE A 160 -44.62 -9.03 30.33
C PHE A 160 -44.76 -10.41 29.68
N VAL A 161 -44.95 -11.46 30.49
CA VAL A 161 -45.18 -12.84 29.99
C VAL A 161 -46.47 -12.94 29.17
N GLU A 162 -47.52 -12.24 29.59
CA GLU A 162 -48.82 -12.27 28.91
C GLU A 162 -48.83 -11.49 27.58
N ALA A 163 -48.07 -10.39 27.50
CA ALA A 163 -48.13 -9.41 26.42
C ALA A 163 -47.59 -9.89 25.06
N ASP A 164 -46.55 -10.73 25.05
CA ASP A 164 -45.88 -11.10 23.80
C ASP A 164 -45.87 -12.62 23.55
N GLN A 165 -46.66 -13.03 22.56
CA GLN A 165 -46.80 -14.44 22.15
C GLN A 165 -45.49 -14.98 21.54
N ALA A 166 -44.65 -14.12 20.96
CA ALA A 166 -43.35 -14.55 20.43
C ALA A 166 -42.39 -14.94 21.56
N VAL A 167 -42.51 -14.28 22.72
CA VAL A 167 -41.65 -14.52 23.88
C VAL A 167 -41.95 -15.85 24.56
N LYS A 168 -43.21 -16.31 24.52
CA LYS A 168 -43.65 -17.63 25.04
C LYS A 168 -43.00 -18.83 24.35
N SER A 169 -42.41 -18.61 23.18
CA SER A 169 -41.67 -19.67 22.49
C SER A 169 -40.29 -19.94 23.11
N PHE A 170 -39.72 -18.99 23.87
CA PHE A 170 -38.42 -19.16 24.51
C PHE A 170 -38.47 -20.17 25.65
N LYS A 171 -37.48 -21.07 25.70
CA LYS A 171 -37.38 -22.11 26.73
C LYS A 171 -37.35 -21.52 28.15
N ALA A 172 -36.57 -20.47 28.37
CA ALA A 172 -36.45 -19.82 29.67
C ALA A 172 -37.79 -19.28 30.21
N LEU A 173 -38.71 -18.86 29.34
CA LEU A 173 -40.03 -18.39 29.78
C LEU A 173 -40.92 -19.56 30.20
N LYS A 174 -40.88 -20.68 29.47
CA LYS A 174 -41.65 -21.89 29.80
C LYS A 174 -41.29 -22.46 31.17
N ASP A 175 -40.03 -22.32 31.57
CA ASP A 175 -39.57 -22.78 32.89
C ASP A 175 -40.01 -21.84 34.02
N VAL A 176 -40.15 -20.55 33.76
CA VAL A 176 -40.45 -19.52 34.78
C VAL A 176 -41.94 -19.19 34.90
N GLU A 177 -42.72 -19.32 33.82
CA GLU A 177 -44.17 -19.12 33.79
C GLU A 177 -44.93 -19.88 34.91
N PRO A 178 -44.67 -21.18 35.17
CA PRO A 178 -45.35 -21.88 36.26
C PRO A 178 -45.00 -21.32 37.65
N GLU A 179 -43.77 -20.85 37.87
CA GLU A 179 -43.36 -20.26 39.15
C GLU A 179 -44.02 -18.90 39.39
N LEU A 180 -44.10 -18.06 38.36
CA LEU A 180 -44.86 -16.80 38.41
C LEU A 180 -46.35 -17.04 38.68
N GLY A 181 -46.94 -18.09 38.08
CA GLY A 181 -48.31 -18.51 38.32
C GLY A 181 -48.56 -18.94 39.77
N LYS A 182 -47.67 -19.76 40.35
CA LYS A 182 -47.74 -20.17 41.76
C LYS A 182 -47.64 -18.98 42.71
N LEU A 183 -46.71 -18.06 42.45
CA LEU A 183 -46.57 -16.84 43.25
C LEU A 183 -47.83 -15.97 43.21
N ARG A 184 -48.43 -15.82 42.02
CA ARG A 184 -49.69 -15.10 41.86
C ARG A 184 -50.80 -15.73 42.70
N GLN A 185 -50.98 -17.06 42.63
CA GLN A 185 -52.00 -17.76 43.41
C GLN A 185 -51.77 -17.58 44.91
N LYS A 186 -50.51 -17.72 45.37
CA LYS A 186 -50.16 -17.55 46.77
C LYS A 186 -50.42 -16.12 47.26
N ALA A 187 -50.05 -15.12 46.47
CA ALA A 187 -50.29 -13.72 46.79
C ALA A 187 -51.79 -13.41 46.92
N ILE A 188 -52.62 -13.92 46.01
CA ILE A 188 -54.08 -13.77 46.05
C ILE A 188 -54.66 -14.41 47.31
N SER A 189 -54.27 -15.66 47.61
CA SER A 189 -54.72 -16.34 48.83
C SER A 189 -54.33 -15.58 50.09
N LYS A 190 -53.11 -15.04 50.15
CA LYS A 190 -52.63 -14.29 51.33
C LYS A 190 -53.41 -12.98 51.51
N LEU A 191 -53.66 -12.24 50.44
CA LEU A 191 -54.45 -11.01 50.49
C LEU A 191 -55.92 -11.28 50.88
N LEU A 192 -56.50 -12.39 50.44
CA LEU A 192 -57.86 -12.82 50.83
C LEU A 192 -57.98 -13.25 52.29
N ILE A 193 -56.88 -13.69 52.92
CA ILE A 193 -56.88 -14.11 54.33
C ILE A 193 -56.61 -12.91 55.26
N VAL A 194 -55.83 -11.93 54.78
CA VAL A 194 -55.41 -10.77 55.58
C VAL A 194 -56.37 -9.57 55.45
N GLY A 195 -57.09 -9.45 54.33
CA GLY A 195 -58.13 -8.42 54.10
C GLY A 195 -59.51 -8.86 54.58
#